data_AF-A0A6B3B9K0-F1
#
_entry.id   AF-A0A6B3B9K0-F1
#
_cell.length_a   1.000
_cell.length_b   1.000
_cell.length_c   1.000
_cell.angle_alpha   90.00
_cell.angle_beta   90.00
_cell.angle_gamma   90.00
#
_symmetry.space_group_name_H-M   'P 1'
#
loop_
_entity.id
_entity.type
_entity.pdbx_description
1 polymer ?
#
loop_
_entity_poly.entity_id
_entity_poly.type
_entity_poly.pdbx_seq_one_letter_code
_entity_poly.pdbx_strand_id
1 'polypeptide(L)'
;VHAPLGRPRFSPETGTWALPLPTLDARIIARSAKALPRYGPDFRYRHYASVKRLPVALGGTAALGALLGAAQVPAARDWLMARYESGAGPDAERRRRSWFTVRFVGEGGGRRVFTEVSGGDPGYDETAKMLAESALCLALDELPATSGQVTTAAAMGDALLDRLVAAGLRFRVAAMR
;
A
#
# COMPACT_ATOMS: atom_id res chain seq x y z
N VAL A 1 -18.48 -0.88 7.92
CA VAL A 1 -17.19 -0.83 7.19
C VAL A 1 -16.44 0.41 7.62
N HIS A 2 -15.28 0.25 8.24
CA HIS A 2 -14.50 1.35 8.84
C HIS A 2 -13.02 1.26 8.47
N ALA A 3 -12.44 2.37 8.00
CA ALA A 3 -11.02 2.44 7.67
C ALA A 3 -10.37 3.69 8.31
N PRO A 4 -10.38 3.80 9.65
CA PRO A 4 -9.83 4.97 10.34
C PRO A 4 -8.31 4.99 10.23
N LEU A 5 -7.73 6.19 10.36
CA LEU A 5 -6.30 6.32 10.60
C LEU A 5 -5.96 5.59 11.90
N GLY A 6 -4.94 4.73 11.86
CA GLY A 6 -4.46 4.04 13.05
C GLY A 6 -3.86 5.00 14.08
N ARG A 7 -3.63 4.50 15.30
CA ARG A 7 -2.74 5.13 16.28
C ARG A 7 -1.42 4.36 16.36
N PRO A 8 -0.30 5.02 16.70
CA PRO A 8 0.95 4.32 17.02
C PRO A 8 0.72 3.21 18.05
N ARG A 9 1.18 1.99 17.76
CA ARG A 9 1.10 0.87 18.70
C ARG A 9 2.22 -0.14 18.45
N PHE A 10 2.55 -0.93 19.47
CA PHE A 10 3.27 -2.18 19.22
C PHE A 10 2.31 -3.21 18.62
N SER A 11 2.76 -3.95 17.60
CA SER A 11 2.03 -5.03 16.94
C SER A 11 2.64 -6.37 17.36
N PRO A 12 2.02 -7.11 18.30
CA PRO A 12 2.45 -8.46 18.65
C PRO A 12 2.41 -9.43 17.46
N GLU A 13 1.52 -9.16 16.51
CA GLU A 13 1.30 -9.99 15.33
C GLU A 13 2.50 -9.96 14.37
N THR A 14 3.24 -8.84 14.36
CA THR A 14 4.42 -8.64 13.49
C THR A 14 5.72 -8.47 14.27
N GLY A 15 5.67 -8.31 15.59
CA GLY A 15 6.83 -8.02 16.44
C GLY A 15 7.45 -6.64 16.18
N THR A 16 6.67 -5.67 15.70
CA THR A 16 7.17 -4.33 15.30
C THR A 16 6.31 -3.20 15.85
N TRP A 17 6.87 -1.99 15.85
CA TRP A 17 6.10 -0.77 16.08
C TRP A 17 5.36 -0.38 14.80
N ALA A 18 4.05 -0.27 14.90
CA ALA A 18 3.15 0.13 13.84
C ALA A 18 2.88 1.63 13.95
N LEU A 19 3.41 2.41 13.00
CA LEU A 19 3.19 3.84 12.88
C LEU A 19 2.18 4.11 11.76
N PRO A 20 1.15 4.95 11.96
CA PRO A 20 0.17 5.23 10.92
C PRO A 20 0.86 5.86 9.70
N LEU A 21 0.73 5.21 8.54
CA LEU A 21 1.29 5.71 7.29
C LEU A 21 0.32 5.38 6.16
N PRO A 22 -0.64 6.27 5.82
CA PRO A 22 -1.72 5.98 4.90
C PRO A 22 -1.27 6.07 3.42
N THR A 23 -0.26 5.28 3.03
CA THR A 23 0.18 5.22 1.61
C THR A 23 -0.83 4.55 0.68
N LEU A 24 -1.75 3.75 1.23
CA LEU A 24 -2.89 3.17 0.54
C LEU A 24 -4.16 3.93 0.91
N ASP A 25 -4.96 4.31 -0.10
CA ASP A 25 -6.19 5.09 0.13
C ASP A 25 -7.25 4.26 0.85
N ALA A 26 -7.46 4.58 2.13
CA ALA A 26 -8.45 3.95 2.99
C ALA A 26 -9.90 4.11 2.47
N ARG A 27 -10.20 5.16 1.70
CA ARG A 27 -11.53 5.35 1.08
C ARG A 27 -11.77 4.35 -0.03
N ILE A 28 -10.77 4.06 -0.85
CA ILE A 28 -10.85 3.02 -1.89
C ILE A 28 -11.00 1.64 -1.26
N ILE A 29 -10.26 1.35 -0.18
CA ILE A 29 -10.42 0.10 0.59
C ILE A 29 -11.82 -0.02 1.16
N ALA A 30 -12.35 1.02 1.82
CA ALA A 30 -13.69 1.01 2.37
C ALA A 30 -14.77 0.87 1.29
N ARG A 31 -14.59 1.52 0.13
CA ARG A 31 -15.49 1.40 -1.03
C ARG A 31 -15.49 -0.03 -1.57
N SER A 32 -14.31 -0.64 -1.72
CA SER A 32 -14.15 -2.03 -2.16
C SER A 32 -14.83 -3.00 -1.21
N ALA A 33 -14.62 -2.83 0.10
CA ALA A 33 -15.22 -3.69 1.12
C ALA A 33 -16.75 -3.57 1.19
N LYS A 34 -17.31 -2.37 0.96
CA LYS A 34 -18.77 -2.17 0.85
C LYS A 34 -19.37 -2.83 -0.40
N ALA A 35 -18.62 -2.84 -1.50
CA ALA A 35 -19.09 -3.39 -2.78
C ALA A 35 -19.06 -4.93 -2.82
N LEU A 36 -18.23 -5.56 -1.99
CA LEU A 36 -17.99 -7.01 -2.02
C LEU A 36 -18.60 -7.69 -0.77
N PRO A 37 -19.66 -8.51 -0.92
CA PRO A 37 -20.39 -9.11 0.22
C PRO A 37 -19.51 -9.91 1.19
N ARG A 38 -18.42 -10.50 0.69
CA ARG A 38 -17.49 -11.34 1.46
C ARG A 38 -16.85 -10.66 2.67
N TYR A 39 -16.76 -9.33 2.69
CA TYR A 39 -16.14 -8.59 3.79
C TYR A 39 -17.09 -8.31 4.96
N GLY A 40 -18.41 -8.35 4.70
CA GLY A 40 -19.44 -8.06 5.70
C GLY A 40 -19.47 -6.60 6.21
N PRO A 41 -20.50 -6.25 6.99
CA PRO A 41 -20.70 -4.89 7.48
C PRO A 41 -19.63 -4.46 8.49
N ASP A 42 -19.01 -5.40 9.20
CA ASP A 42 -18.05 -5.12 10.28
C ASP A 42 -16.59 -5.01 9.81
N PHE A 43 -16.34 -4.99 8.51
CA PHE A 43 -14.99 -4.86 7.96
C PHE A 43 -14.24 -3.65 8.53
N ARG A 44 -13.02 -3.88 9.01
CA ARG A 44 -12.11 -2.87 9.56
C ARG A 44 -10.76 -2.94 8.87
N TYR A 45 -10.25 -1.79 8.44
CA TYR A 45 -8.92 -1.67 7.84
C TYR A 45 -8.10 -0.61 8.56
N ARG A 46 -6.80 -0.89 8.75
CA ARG A 46 -5.81 0.07 9.23
C ARG A 46 -4.48 -0.21 8.53
N HIS A 47 -3.78 0.86 8.17
CA HIS A 47 -2.52 0.78 7.44
C HIS A 47 -1.38 1.42 8.23
N TYR A 48 -0.24 0.75 8.23
CA TYR A 48 0.88 1.11 9.10
C TYR A 48 2.22 0.88 8.40
N ALA A 49 3.18 1.75 8.68
CA ALA A 49 4.60 1.44 8.54
C ALA A 49 5.04 0.56 9.72
N SER A 50 5.80 -0.50 9.41
CA SER A 50 6.38 -1.40 10.42
C SER A 50 7.82 -1.00 10.71
N VAL A 51 8.11 -0.61 11.95
CA VAL A 51 9.45 -0.20 12.39
C VAL A 51 9.93 -1.13 13.50
N LYS A 52 11.07 -1.81 13.29
CA LYS A 52 11.58 -2.80 14.25
C LYS A 52 12.02 -2.20 15.58
N ARG A 53 12.54 -0.97 15.59
CA ARG A 53 13.18 -0.35 16.75
C ARG A 53 12.46 0.94 17.13
N LEU A 54 12.02 1.05 18.39
CA LEU A 54 11.32 2.23 18.91
C LEU A 54 12.12 3.54 18.74
N PRO A 55 13.44 3.60 18.99
CA PRO A 55 14.21 4.82 18.74
C PRO A 55 14.20 5.27 17.28
N VAL A 56 14.17 4.33 16.33
CA VAL A 56 14.07 4.64 14.89
C VAL A 56 12.67 5.18 14.55
N ALA A 57 11.62 4.63 15.18
CA ALA A 57 10.26 5.11 15.01
C ALA A 57 10.10 6.56 15.54
N LEU A 58 10.62 6.83 16.73
CA LEU A 58 10.60 8.17 17.34
C LEU A 58 11.47 9.16 16.56
N GLY A 59 12.71 8.78 16.23
CA GLY A 59 13.63 9.61 15.45
C GLY A 59 13.10 9.93 14.06
N GLY A 60 12.53 8.95 13.35
CA GLY A 60 11.93 9.16 12.03
C GLY A 60 10.74 10.10 12.07
N THR A 61 9.88 9.98 13.09
CA THR A 61 8.73 10.88 13.28
C THR A 61 9.19 12.31 13.57
N ALA A 62 10.19 12.48 14.45
CA ALA A 62 10.77 13.78 14.76
C ALA A 62 11.44 14.41 13.53
N ALA A 63 12.20 13.63 12.76
CA ALA A 63 12.85 14.08 11.54
C ALA A 63 11.84 14.53 10.48
N LEU A 64 10.75 13.77 10.28
CA LEU A 64 9.68 14.16 9.36
C LEU A 64 8.98 15.44 9.83
N GLY A 65 8.70 15.58 11.13
CA GLY A 65 8.13 16.80 11.70
C GLY A 65 9.05 18.01 11.50
N ALA A 66 10.35 17.85 11.71
CA ALA A 66 11.34 18.89 11.47
C ALA A 66 11.44 19.27 9.98
N LEU A 67 11.44 18.28 9.07
CA LEU A 67 11.41 18.50 7.62
C LEU A 67 10.16 19.27 7.19
N LEU A 68 8.98 18.87 7.68
CA LEU A 68 7.73 19.57 7.40
C LEU A 68 7.75 20.99 7.96
N GLY A 69 8.23 21.18 9.18
CA GLY A 69 8.41 22.51 9.77
C GLY A 69 9.37 23.39 8.98
N ALA A 70 10.51 22.83 8.55
CA ALA A 70 11.48 23.53 7.70
C ALA A 70 10.91 23.88 6.33
N ALA A 71 10.09 23.00 5.73
CA ALA A 71 9.43 23.26 4.45
C ALA A 71 8.41 24.41 4.49
N GLN A 72 7.98 24.84 5.68
CA GLN A 72 7.16 26.05 5.85
C GLN A 72 7.98 27.34 5.73
N VAL A 73 9.31 27.26 5.80
CA VAL A 73 10.22 28.40 5.63
C VAL A 73 10.59 28.50 4.14
N PRO A 74 10.26 29.60 3.44
CA PRO A 74 10.45 29.72 2.00
C PRO A 74 11.89 29.42 1.55
N ALA A 75 12.90 30.01 2.20
CA ALA A 75 14.29 29.79 1.84
C ALA A 75 14.74 28.32 1.98
N ALA A 76 14.29 27.63 3.04
CA ALA A 76 14.62 26.23 3.26
C ALA A 76 13.88 25.31 2.27
N ARG A 77 12.61 25.62 1.97
CA ARG A 77 11.83 24.94 0.94
C ARG A 77 12.46 25.08 -0.43
N ASP A 78 12.82 26.29 -0.83
CA ASP A 78 13.35 26.56 -2.16
C ASP A 78 14.73 25.91 -2.32
N TRP A 79 15.55 25.90 -1.27
CA TRP A 79 16.80 25.14 -1.23
C TRP A 79 16.58 23.61 -1.35
N LEU A 80 15.60 23.06 -0.63
CA LEU A 80 15.23 21.64 -0.71
C LEU A 80 14.77 21.26 -2.12
N MET A 81 13.90 22.08 -2.73
CA MET A 81 13.37 21.83 -4.06
C MET A 81 14.44 21.98 -5.15
N ALA A 82 15.36 22.94 -5.01
CA ALA A 82 16.49 23.09 -5.94
C ALA A 82 17.46 21.89 -5.88
N ARG A 83 17.52 21.18 -4.74
CA ARG A 83 18.38 20.01 -4.58
C ARG A 83 17.82 18.74 -5.24
N TYR A 84 16.51 18.68 -5.42
CA TYR A 84 15.78 17.53 -5.96
C TYR A 84 14.84 17.99 -7.07
N GLU A 85 15.38 18.13 -8.29
CA GLU A 85 14.56 18.46 -9.46
C GLU A 85 13.44 17.43 -9.66
N SER A 86 12.23 17.94 -9.86
CA SER A 86 11.08 17.10 -10.16
C SER A 86 11.20 16.52 -11.58
N GLY A 87 10.85 15.25 -11.75
CA GLY A 87 10.75 14.60 -13.07
C GLY A 87 11.94 13.75 -13.50
N ALA A 88 13.12 13.85 -12.87
CA ALA A 88 14.27 13.01 -13.21
C ALA A 88 14.06 11.53 -12.81
N GLY A 89 13.34 11.29 -11.71
CA GLY A 89 13.14 9.95 -11.16
C GLY A 89 14.45 9.26 -10.73
N PRO A 90 14.35 8.03 -10.17
CA PRO A 90 15.51 7.22 -9.88
C PRO A 90 16.13 6.65 -11.16
N ASP A 91 17.46 6.59 -11.22
CA ASP A 91 18.17 5.89 -12.29
C ASP A 91 17.83 4.38 -12.31
N ALA A 92 18.21 3.71 -13.40
CA ALA A 92 17.88 2.29 -13.60
C ALA A 92 18.50 1.37 -12.55
N GLU A 93 19.68 1.70 -12.02
CA GLU A 93 20.33 0.88 -10.99
C GLU A 93 19.61 1.00 -9.65
N ARG A 94 19.21 2.22 -9.28
CA ARG A 94 18.41 2.47 -8.09
C ARG A 94 17.08 1.73 -8.16
N ARG A 95 16.38 1.76 -9.30
CA ARG A 95 15.14 0.98 -9.49
C ARG A 95 15.35 -0.51 -9.33
N ARG A 96 16.39 -1.09 -9.96
CA ARG A 96 16.73 -2.52 -9.83
C ARG A 96 16.98 -2.96 -8.40
N ARG A 97 17.52 -2.08 -7.55
CA ARG A 97 17.81 -2.37 -6.14
C ARG A 97 16.65 -2.06 -5.18
N SER A 98 15.64 -1.33 -5.65
CA SER A 98 14.42 -1.08 -4.90
C SER A 98 13.53 -2.31 -4.85
N TRP A 99 12.83 -2.46 -3.75
CA TRP A 99 11.83 -3.50 -3.56
C TRP A 99 10.77 -3.01 -2.59
N PHE A 100 9.63 -3.68 -2.57
CA PHE A 100 8.62 -3.44 -1.54
C PHE A 100 8.07 -4.74 -0.97
N THR A 101 7.56 -4.66 0.26
CA THR A 101 6.77 -5.71 0.87
C THR A 101 5.68 -5.12 1.73
N VAL A 102 4.45 -5.57 1.51
CA VAL A 102 3.28 -5.26 2.34
C VAL A 102 2.80 -6.55 2.97
N ARG A 103 2.67 -6.55 4.30
CA ARG A 103 2.11 -7.68 5.04
C ARG A 103 0.70 -7.33 5.52
N PHE A 104 -0.24 -8.21 5.23
CA PHE A 104 -1.61 -8.11 5.72
C PHE A 104 -1.84 -9.13 6.82
N VAL A 105 -2.47 -8.68 7.92
CA VAL A 105 -2.95 -9.54 9.00
C VAL A 105 -4.47 -9.49 8.94
N GLY A 106 -5.09 -10.54 8.40
CA GLY A 106 -6.53 -10.67 8.26
C GLY A 106 -7.11 -11.52 9.39
N GLU A 107 -8.26 -11.12 9.92
CA GLU A 107 -9.02 -11.85 10.92
C GLU A 107 -10.48 -11.95 10.49
N GLY A 108 -11.05 -13.15 10.54
CA GLY A 108 -12.44 -13.38 10.16
C GLY A 108 -12.85 -14.84 10.31
N GLY A 109 -14.10 -15.08 10.72
CA GLY A 109 -14.64 -16.43 10.92
C GLY A 109 -13.83 -17.29 11.90
N GLY A 110 -13.28 -16.66 12.95
CA GLY A 110 -12.46 -17.33 13.98
C GLY A 110 -11.03 -17.69 13.55
N ARG A 111 -10.60 -17.30 12.33
CA ARG A 111 -9.26 -17.59 11.80
C ARG A 111 -8.44 -16.33 11.62
N ARG A 112 -7.11 -16.46 11.73
CA ARG A 112 -6.16 -15.39 11.41
C ARG A 112 -5.23 -15.81 10.28
N VAL A 113 -5.12 -14.98 9.25
CA VAL A 113 -4.28 -15.24 8.09
C VAL A 113 -3.28 -14.11 7.90
N PHE A 114 -2.03 -14.49 7.65
CA PHE A 114 -0.96 -13.56 7.32
C PHE A 114 -0.67 -13.72 5.83
N THR A 115 -0.84 -12.65 5.07
CA THR A 115 -0.47 -12.63 3.65
C THR A 115 0.58 -11.57 3.38
N GLU A 116 1.30 -11.74 2.29
CA GLU A 116 2.38 -10.84 1.88
C GLU A 116 2.29 -10.57 0.38
N VAL A 117 2.44 -9.29 0.03
CA VAL A 117 2.54 -8.80 -1.34
C VAL A 117 3.91 -8.16 -1.51
N SER A 118 4.65 -8.52 -2.54
CA SER A 118 6.00 -8.02 -2.78
C SER A 118 6.33 -7.92 -4.26
N GLY A 119 7.27 -7.02 -4.58
CA GLY A 119 7.76 -6.74 -5.93
C GLY A 119 9.02 -5.88 -5.91
N GLY A 120 9.43 -5.42 -7.09
CA GLY A 120 10.57 -4.52 -7.30
C GLY A 120 10.27 -3.07 -6.90
N ASP A 121 10.70 -2.11 -7.71
CA ASP A 121 10.56 -0.68 -7.40
C ASP A 121 9.08 -0.26 -7.28
N PRO A 122 8.62 0.15 -6.08
CA PRO A 122 7.21 0.48 -5.89
C PRO A 122 6.82 1.82 -6.53
N GLY A 123 7.78 2.70 -6.81
CA GLY A 123 7.53 4.06 -7.29
C GLY A 123 7.27 4.15 -8.78
N TYR A 124 7.97 3.34 -9.57
CA TYR A 124 7.97 3.41 -11.03
C TYR A 124 7.60 2.06 -11.63
N ASP A 125 8.47 1.06 -11.51
CA ASP A 125 8.34 -0.18 -12.29
C ASP A 125 7.06 -0.95 -11.90
N GLU A 126 6.83 -1.17 -10.61
CA GLU A 126 5.66 -1.92 -10.14
C GLU A 126 4.36 -1.12 -10.28
N THR A 127 4.41 0.20 -10.11
CA THR A 127 3.24 1.06 -10.33
C THR A 127 2.83 1.10 -11.81
N ALA A 128 3.80 1.25 -12.73
CA ALA A 128 3.55 1.23 -14.16
C ALA A 128 2.98 -0.14 -14.60
N LYS A 129 3.52 -1.22 -14.05
CA LYS A 129 3.02 -2.58 -14.27
C LYS A 129 1.58 -2.73 -13.76
N MET A 130 1.29 -2.33 -12.52
CA MET A 130 -0.07 -2.40 -11.97
C MET A 130 -1.07 -1.64 -12.85
N LEU A 131 -0.70 -0.47 -13.36
CA LEU A 131 -1.53 0.31 -14.27
C LEU A 131 -1.76 -0.40 -15.62
N ALA A 132 -0.69 -0.87 -16.25
CA ALA A 132 -0.76 -1.57 -17.54
C ALA A 132 -1.58 -2.86 -17.44
N GLU A 133 -1.33 -3.68 -16.41
CA GLU A 133 -2.06 -4.92 -16.21
C GLU A 133 -3.54 -4.67 -15.88
N SER A 134 -3.88 -3.56 -15.22
CA SER A 134 -5.27 -3.14 -15.00
C SER A 134 -5.98 -2.75 -16.30
N ALA A 135 -5.29 -2.02 -17.18
CA ALA A 135 -5.85 -1.62 -18.47
C ALA A 135 -6.09 -2.84 -19.37
N LEU A 136 -5.13 -3.76 -19.42
CA LEU A 136 -5.27 -5.00 -20.16
C LEU A 136 -6.36 -5.90 -19.57
N CYS A 137 -6.48 -5.97 -18.24
CA CYS A 137 -7.55 -6.71 -17.58
C CYS A 137 -8.93 -6.22 -18.03
N LEU A 138 -9.15 -4.91 -18.03
CA LEU A 138 -10.40 -4.30 -18.49
C LEU A 138 -10.71 -4.56 -19.96
N ALA A 139 -9.68 -4.66 -20.80
CA ALA A 139 -9.85 -4.76 -22.25
C ALA A 139 -10.00 -6.20 -22.74
N LEU A 140 -9.39 -7.18 -22.06
CA LEU A 140 -9.16 -8.51 -22.60
C LEU A 140 -9.76 -9.65 -21.78
N ASP A 141 -10.12 -9.41 -20.52
CA ASP A 141 -10.57 -10.49 -19.62
C ASP A 141 -12.09 -10.51 -19.46
N GLU A 142 -12.62 -11.67 -19.06
CA GLU A 142 -14.02 -11.80 -18.65
C GLU A 142 -14.20 -11.23 -17.24
N LEU A 143 -14.97 -10.14 -17.14
CA LEU A 143 -15.15 -9.40 -15.90
C LEU A 143 -16.62 -9.34 -15.47
N PRO A 144 -16.91 -9.18 -14.16
CA PRO A 144 -18.26 -8.93 -13.68
C PRO A 144 -18.89 -7.72 -14.36
N ALA A 145 -20.16 -7.83 -14.75
CA ALA A 145 -20.92 -6.72 -15.31
C ALA A 145 -21.10 -5.60 -14.27
N THR A 146 -20.25 -4.58 -14.36
CA THR A 146 -20.25 -3.41 -13.47
C THR A 146 -20.14 -2.13 -14.28
N SER A 147 -20.66 -1.03 -13.75
CA SER A 147 -20.67 0.26 -14.45
C SER A 147 -20.52 1.44 -13.49
N GLY A 148 -20.08 2.57 -14.03
CA GLY A 148 -19.84 3.80 -13.26
C GLY A 148 -18.47 3.80 -12.58
N GLN A 149 -18.36 4.49 -11.44
CA GLN A 149 -17.10 4.57 -10.69
C GLN A 149 -16.94 3.34 -9.79
N VAL A 150 -16.22 2.34 -10.26
CA VAL A 150 -15.98 1.09 -9.54
C VAL A 150 -14.52 0.96 -9.12
N THR A 151 -14.26 0.14 -8.10
CA THR A 151 -12.89 -0.12 -7.62
C THR A 151 -12.28 -1.30 -8.36
N THR A 152 -10.95 -1.38 -8.45
CA THR A 152 -10.26 -2.53 -9.06
C THR A 152 -10.68 -3.85 -8.43
N ALA A 153 -10.88 -3.89 -7.12
CA ALA A 153 -11.36 -5.08 -6.42
C ALA A 153 -12.77 -5.54 -6.84
N ALA A 154 -13.66 -4.60 -7.17
CA ALA A 154 -15.04 -4.90 -7.58
C ALA A 154 -15.17 -5.16 -9.08
N ALA A 155 -14.39 -4.45 -9.91
CA ALA A 155 -14.47 -4.52 -11.35
C ALA A 155 -13.59 -5.62 -11.97
N MET A 156 -12.41 -5.85 -11.40
CA MET A 156 -11.40 -6.76 -11.96
C MET A 156 -11.12 -7.95 -11.05
N GLY A 157 -11.14 -7.74 -9.72
CA GLY A 157 -11.08 -8.80 -8.72
C GLY A 157 -9.93 -9.78 -8.94
N ASP A 158 -10.26 -11.06 -9.02
CA ASP A 158 -9.29 -12.14 -9.14
C ASP A 158 -8.61 -12.16 -10.53
N ALA A 159 -9.27 -11.68 -11.60
CA ALA A 159 -8.64 -11.59 -12.93
C ALA A 159 -7.41 -10.65 -12.92
N LEU A 160 -7.52 -9.49 -12.27
CA LEU A 160 -6.37 -8.61 -12.10
C LEU A 160 -5.29 -9.24 -11.21
N LEU A 161 -5.70 -9.97 -10.15
CA LEU A 161 -4.75 -10.65 -9.28
C LEU A 161 -3.90 -11.65 -10.08
N ASP A 162 -4.54 -12.47 -10.91
CA ASP A 162 -3.86 -13.47 -11.73
C ASP A 162 -2.90 -12.83 -12.74
N ARG A 163 -3.31 -11.73 -13.38
CA ARG A 163 -2.44 -10.93 -14.26
C ARG A 163 -1.22 -10.38 -13.53
N LEU A 164 -1.41 -9.79 -12.35
CA LEU A 164 -0.29 -9.25 -11.57
C LEU A 164 0.68 -10.34 -11.14
N VAL A 165 0.18 -11.52 -10.78
CA VAL A 165 1.01 -12.70 -10.48
C VAL A 165 1.80 -13.13 -11.72
N ALA A 166 1.14 -13.23 -12.89
CA ALA A 166 1.80 -13.55 -14.15
C ALA A 166 2.86 -12.51 -14.56
N ALA A 167 2.63 -11.23 -14.24
CA ALA A 167 3.56 -10.13 -14.45
C ALA A 167 4.67 -10.03 -13.37
N GLY A 168 4.74 -11.01 -12.47
CA GLY A 168 5.85 -11.18 -11.52
C GLY A 168 5.66 -10.52 -10.15
N LEU A 169 4.49 -9.94 -9.83
CA LEU A 169 4.19 -9.60 -8.43
C LEU A 169 3.98 -10.89 -7.64
N ARG A 170 4.46 -10.89 -6.41
CA ARG A 170 4.31 -12.04 -5.53
C ARG A 170 3.23 -11.78 -4.51
N PHE A 171 2.18 -12.60 -4.56
CA PHE A 171 1.13 -12.70 -3.53
C PHE A 171 1.27 -14.06 -2.87
N ARG A 172 1.37 -14.11 -1.54
CA ARG A 172 1.50 -15.38 -0.81
C ARG A 172 0.81 -15.37 0.54
N VAL A 173 0.37 -16.54 0.97
CA VAL A 173 0.02 -16.80 2.38
C VAL A 173 1.31 -17.09 3.13
N ALA A 174 1.66 -16.24 4.10
CA ALA A 174 2.87 -16.37 4.89
C ALA A 174 2.68 -17.27 6.13
N ALA A 175 1.49 -17.26 6.73
CA ALA A 175 1.10 -18.15 7.81
C ALA A 175 -0.43 -18.16 7.97
N MET A 176 -0.98 -19.26 8.49
CA MET A 176 -2.36 -19.34 8.97
C MET A 176 -2.32 -19.77 10.44
N ARG A 177 -3.12 -19.13 11.29
CA ARG A 177 -3.23 -19.39 12.72
C ARG A 177 -4.68 -19.42 13.16
#